data_AF-A0A822DID0-F1
#
_entry.id   AF-A0A822DID0-F1
#
_cell.length_a   1.000
_cell.length_b   1.000
_cell.length_c   1.000
_cell.angle_alpha   90.00
_cell.angle_beta   90.00
_cell.angle_gamma   90.00
#
_symmetry.space_group_name_H-M   'P 1'
#
loop_
_entity.id
_entity.type
_entity.pdbx_description
1 polymer ?
#
loop_
_entity_poly.entity_id
_entity_poly.type
_entity_poly.pdbx_seq_one_letter_code
_entity_poly.pdbx_strand_id
1 'polypeptide(L)' 'LAIVKREANMVDWLLSHASLEPYKHGLLAARATGDFFKIDQPSYYGETPLGFACCTNQWDMVEILL' A
#
# COMPACT_ATOMS: atom_id res chain seq x y z
N LEU A 1 -5.85 -3.46 -0.44
CA LEU A 1 -7.29 -3.12 -0.30
C LEU A 1 -7.55 -2.14 0.84
N ALA A 2 -6.98 -2.34 2.05
CA ALA A 2 -7.15 -1.42 3.19
C ALA A 2 -6.85 0.06 2.85
N ILE A 3 -5.72 0.33 2.18
CA ILE A 3 -5.34 1.68 1.71
C ILE A 3 -6.34 2.22 0.67
N VAL A 4 -6.85 1.37 -0.23
CA VAL A 4 -7.87 1.78 -1.22
C VAL A 4 -9.16 2.24 -0.52
N LYS A 5 -9.50 1.62 0.61
CA LYS A 5 -10.66 1.94 1.44
C LYS A 5 -10.42 3.03 2.49
N ARG A 6 -9.18 3.54 2.60
CA ARG A 6 -8.77 4.52 3.63
C ARG A 6 -9.02 4.03 5.06
N GLU A 7 -8.83 2.74 5.30
CA GLU A 7 -9.05 2.14 6.62
C GLU A 7 -7.74 2.09 7.43
N ALA A 8 -7.38 3.21 8.05
CA ALA A 8 -6.14 3.38 8.84
C ALA A 8 -5.95 2.27 9.89
N ASN A 9 -6.97 2.03 10.71
CA ASN A 9 -6.92 1.01 11.76
C ASN A 9 -6.63 -0.39 11.21
N MET A 10 -7.14 -0.71 10.02
CA MET A 10 -6.86 -2.01 9.38
C MET A 10 -5.44 -2.07 8.85
N VAL A 11 -4.91 -0.96 8.31
CA VAL A 11 -3.50 -0.88 7.89
C VAL A 11 -2.58 -1.06 9.10
N ASP A 12 -2.83 -0.35 10.20
CA ASP A 12 -2.07 -0.50 11.45
C ASP A 12 -2.17 -1.92 12.02
N TRP A 13 -3.36 -2.50 12.01
CA TRP A 13 -3.56 -3.87 12.45
C TRP A 13 -2.76 -4.86 11.59
N LEU A 14 -2.78 -4.71 10.26
CA LEU A 14 -2.01 -5.56 9.35
C LEU A 14 -0.50 -5.42 9.56
N LEU A 15 0.01 -4.20 9.70
CA LEU A 15 1.45 -3.96 9.91
C LEU A 15 1.93 -4.43 11.29
N SER A 16 1.09 -4.30 12.32
CA SER A 16 1.39 -4.78 13.68
C SER A 16 1.29 -6.29 13.82
N HIS A 17 0.44 -6.97 13.05
CA HIS A 17 0.33 -8.44 13.06
C HIS A 17 1.30 -9.13 12.08
N ALA A 18 1.78 -8.39 11.07
CA ALA A 18 2.89 -8.81 10.21
C ALA A 18 4.28 -8.51 10.82
N SER A 19 4.34 -8.16 12.11
CA SER A 19 5.54 -7.70 12.82
C SER A 19 6.67 -8.73 12.95
N LEU A 20 6.44 -9.99 12.55
CA LEU A 20 7.53 -10.94 12.34
C LEU A 20 8.18 -10.66 10.98
N GLU A 21 9.45 -10.28 11.00
CA GLU A 21 10.28 -10.34 9.79
C GLU A 21 10.23 -11.77 9.20
N PRO A 22 10.07 -11.95 7.88
CA PRO A 22 10.17 -10.98 6.78
C PRO A 22 8.82 -10.41 6.27
N TYR A 23 7.71 -10.66 6.97
CA TYR A 23 6.36 -10.42 6.45
C TYR A 23 6.02 -8.92 6.31
N LYS A 24 6.51 -8.08 7.23
CA LYS A 24 6.34 -6.62 7.16
C LYS A 24 6.99 -6.03 5.90
N HIS A 25 8.25 -6.37 5.63
CA HIS A 25 8.92 -5.93 4.40
C HIS A 25 8.22 -6.46 3.15
N GLY A 26 7.76 -7.71 3.18
CA GLY A 26 6.98 -8.29 2.09
C GLY A 26 5.70 -7.51 1.79
N LEU A 27 4.97 -7.07 2.83
CA LEU A 27 3.76 -6.25 2.66
C LEU A 27 4.07 -4.85 2.12
N LEU A 28 5.09 -4.18 2.64
CA LEU A 28 5.48 -2.83 2.20
C LEU A 28 6.07 -2.82 0.79
N ALA A 29 6.75 -3.90 0.38
CA ALA A 29 7.33 -4.07 -0.94
C ALA A 29 6.41 -4.79 -1.94
N ALA A 30 5.20 -5.19 -1.53
CA ALA A 30 4.27 -5.93 -2.37
C ALA A 30 3.92 -5.10 -3.62
N ARG A 31 4.03 -5.71 -4.80
CA ARG A 31 3.71 -5.05 -6.08
C ARG A 31 2.38 -5.51 -6.63
N ALA A 32 1.52 -4.56 -6.97
CA ALA A 32 0.30 -4.81 -7.74
C ALA A 32 0.64 -4.82 -9.23
N THR A 33 1.06 -5.98 -9.76
CA THR A 33 1.51 -6.12 -11.17
C THR A 33 0.43 -6.63 -12.13
N GLY A 34 -0.83 -6.65 -11.70
CA GLY A 34 -1.95 -7.04 -12.56
C GLY A 34 -2.12 -6.08 -13.73
N ASP A 35 -2.70 -6.54 -14.84
CA ASP A 35 -2.83 -5.74 -16.07
C ASP A 35 -3.48 -4.37 -15.85
N PHE A 36 -4.39 -4.25 -14.88
CA PHE A 36 -5.07 -3.02 -14.50
C PHE A 36 -4.13 -1.93 -13.91
N PHE A 37 -2.99 -2.35 -13.33
CA PHE A 37 -2.04 -1.48 -12.62
C PHE A 37 -0.73 -1.28 -13.38
N LYS A 38 -0.66 -1.65 -14.67
CA LYS A 38 0.54 -1.46 -15.49
C LYS A 38 0.75 0.01 -15.85
N ILE A 39 2.01 0.36 -16.13
CA ILE A 39 2.35 1.62 -16.78
C ILE A 39 1.53 1.76 -18.08
N ASP A 40 1.05 2.98 -18.36
CA ASP A 40 0.11 3.31 -19.46
C ASP A 40 -1.36 2.95 -19.21
N GLN A 41 -1.72 2.37 -18.06
CA GLN A 41 -3.12 2.26 -17.66
C GLN A 41 -3.59 3.49 -16.85
N PRO A 42 -4.88 3.87 -16.93
CA PRO A 42 -5.43 4.96 -16.13
C PRO A 42 -5.28 4.78 -14.61
N SER A 43 -5.07 3.55 -14.16
CA SER A 43 -4.96 3.18 -12.76
C SER A 43 -3.52 2.79 -12.37
N TYR A 44 -2.53 3.38 -13.02
CA TYR A 44 -1.13 3.25 -12.60
C TYR A 44 -0.82 4.17 -11.40
N TYR A 45 -0.36 3.57 -10.29
CA TYR A 45 -0.05 4.29 -9.05
C TYR A 45 1.33 3.92 -8.46
N GLY A 46 2.28 3.48 -9.29
CA GLY A 46 3.62 3.09 -8.84
C GLY A 46 3.69 1.71 -8.15
N GLU A 47 2.62 0.91 -8.26
CA GLU A 47 2.50 -0.52 -7.92
C GLU A 47 2.74 -0.92 -6.45
N THR A 48 3.23 -0.03 -5.60
CA THR A 48 3.50 -0.29 -4.17
C THR A 48 2.42 0.34 -3.27
N PRO A 49 2.25 -0.14 -2.03
CA PRO A 49 1.36 0.49 -1.04
C PRO A 49 1.64 1.98 -0.86
N LEU A 50 2.92 2.35 -0.71
CA LEU A 50 3.35 3.74 -0.53
C LEU A 50 3.10 4.56 -1.79
N GLY A 51 3.46 4.03 -2.97
CA GLY A 51 3.17 4.69 -4.25
C GLY A 51 1.69 5.01 -4.41
N PHE A 52 0.82 4.04 -4.09
CA PHE A 52 -0.62 4.24 -4.13
C PHE A 52 -1.10 5.33 -3.16
N ALA A 53 -0.65 5.32 -1.91
CA ALA A 53 -1.01 6.33 -0.91
C ALA A 53 -0.59 7.74 -1.35
N CYS A 54 0.64 7.89 -1.87
CA CYS A 54 1.15 9.14 -2.43
C CYS A 54 0.32 9.62 -3.64
N CYS A 55 0.07 8.76 -4.63
CA CYS A 55 -0.67 9.13 -5.84
C CYS A 55 -2.15 9.48 -5.58
N THR A 56 -2.70 9.06 -4.45
CA THR A 56 -4.12 9.28 -4.09
C THR A 56 -4.32 10.31 -2.98
N ASN A 57 -3.29 11.09 -2.64
CA ASN A 57 -3.29 12.14 -1.61
C ASN A 57 -3.78 11.65 -0.23
N GLN A 58 -3.37 10.45 0.18
CA GLN A 58 -3.70 9.86 1.48
C GLN A 58 -2.55 10.07 2.47
N TRP A 59 -2.41 11.30 2.97
CA TRP A 59 -1.29 11.68 3.84
C TRP A 59 -1.23 10.87 5.13
N ASP A 60 -2.39 10.57 5.70
CA ASP A 60 -2.56 9.67 6.85
C ASP A 60 -1.98 8.28 6.57
N MET A 61 -2.20 7.73 5.37
CA MET A 61 -1.64 6.43 4.99
C MET A 61 -0.14 6.53 4.72
N VAL A 62 0.34 7.63 4.15
CA VAL A 62 1.77 7.85 3.93
C VAL A 62 2.52 7.86 5.26
N GLU A 63 1.97 8.52 6.29
CA GLU A 63 2.54 8.54 7.64
C GLU A 63 2.59 7.15 8.28
N ILE A 64 1.57 6.31 8.10
CA ILE A 64 1.55 4.93 8.64
C ILE A 64 2.56 4.01 7.93
N LEU A 65 2.83 4.24 6.65
CA LEU A 65 3.67 3.37 5.82
C LEU A 65 5.17 3.69 5.91
N LEU A 66 5.54 4.80 6.56
CA LEU A 66 6.93 5.25 6.81
C LEU A 66 7.37 4.89 8.23
#